data_AF-A0A1J0GID9-F1
#
_entry.id   AF-A0A1J0GID9-F1
#
_cell.length_a   1.000
_cell.length_b   1.000
_cell.length_c   1.000
_cell.angle_alpha   90.00
_cell.angle_beta   90.00
_cell.angle_gamma   90.00
#
_symmetry.space_group_name_H-M   'P 1'
#
loop_
_entity.id
_entity.type
_entity.pdbx_description
1 polymer ?
#
loop_
_entity_poly.entity_id
_entity_poly.type
_entity_poly.pdbx_seq_one_letter_code
_entity_poly.pdbx_strand_id
1 'polypeptide(L)'
;MDNNKKQKAADTDIYKTTVNALALKQSRETFISELPQFINTCTMIAQLQKVYYDELIKAGFTEEHAIRTVIAHGTCPGRQMKESE
;
A
#
# COMPACT_ATOMS: atom_id res chain seq x y z
N MET A 1 17.90 47.21 -5.28
CA MET A 1 18.33 45.90 -4.74
C MET A 1 17.24 44.83 -4.80
N ASP A 2 15.98 45.17 -5.14
CA ASP A 2 14.84 44.22 -5.07
C ASP A 2 14.72 43.22 -6.23
N ASN A 3 15.22 43.55 -7.43
CA ASN A 3 15.14 42.62 -8.58
C ASN A 3 15.90 41.31 -8.33
N ASN A 4 17.04 41.37 -7.63
CA ASN A 4 17.87 40.20 -7.35
C ASN A 4 17.23 39.27 -6.29
N LYS A 5 16.40 39.83 -5.40
CA LYS A 5 15.62 39.06 -4.41
C LYS A 5 14.40 38.38 -5.04
N LYS A 6 13.70 39.08 -5.95
CA LYS A 6 12.55 38.53 -6.69
C LYS A 6 12.96 37.43 -7.66
N GLN A 7 14.11 37.59 -8.34
CA GLN A 7 14.65 36.56 -9.24
C GLN A 7 14.99 35.27 -8.48
N LYS A 8 15.73 35.37 -7.36
CA LYS A 8 16.07 34.21 -6.52
C LYS A 8 14.85 33.48 -5.96
N ALA A 9 13.80 34.22 -5.59
CA ALA A 9 12.56 33.62 -5.11
C ALA A 9 11.84 32.84 -6.22
N ALA A 10 11.77 33.40 -7.44
CA ALA A 10 11.19 32.73 -8.61
C ALA A 10 11.99 31.47 -9.02
N ASP A 11 13.32 31.55 -9.01
CA ASP A 11 14.18 30.41 -9.35
C ASP A 11 14.03 29.26 -8.33
N THR A 12 13.87 29.59 -7.05
CA THR A 12 13.65 28.61 -5.98
C THR A 12 12.29 27.92 -6.13
N ASP A 13 11.27 28.65 -6.58
CA ASP A 13 9.91 28.14 -6.79
C ASP A 13 9.83 27.21 -8.01
N ILE A 14 10.51 27.57 -9.10
CA ILE A 14 10.68 26.72 -10.29
C ILE A 14 11.43 25.45 -9.93
N TYR A 15 12.51 25.55 -9.14
CA TYR A 15 13.27 24.38 -8.69
C TYR A 15 12.40 23.42 -7.86
N LYS A 16 11.66 23.93 -6.86
CA LYS A 16 10.73 23.11 -6.06
C LYS A 16 9.68 22.44 -6.91
N THR A 17 9.08 23.17 -7.85
CA THR A 17 8.07 22.63 -8.77
C THR A 17 8.65 21.50 -9.63
N THR A 18 9.87 21.67 -10.14
CA THR A 18 10.55 20.67 -10.98
C THR A 18 10.93 19.42 -10.18
N VAL A 19 11.45 19.59 -8.97
CA VAL A 19 11.81 18.46 -8.09
C VAL A 19 10.56 17.68 -7.66
N ASN A 20 9.46 18.36 -7.32
CA ASN A 20 8.20 17.71 -6.99
C ASN A 20 7.64 16.92 -8.17
N ALA A 21 7.70 17.47 -9.39
CA ALA A 21 7.28 16.77 -10.60
C ALA A 21 8.13 15.51 -10.87
N LEU A 22 9.45 15.58 -10.63
CA LEU A 22 10.34 14.43 -10.76
C LEU A 22 10.03 13.36 -9.71
N ALA A 23 9.82 13.74 -8.45
CA ALA A 23 9.48 12.83 -7.37
C ALA A 23 8.14 12.12 -7.62
N LEU A 24 7.12 12.84 -8.11
CA LEU A 24 5.84 12.25 -8.51
C LEU A 24 5.99 11.26 -9.67
N LYS A 25 6.83 11.59 -10.65
CA LYS A 25 7.11 10.70 -11.78
C LYS A 25 7.82 9.42 -11.33
N GLN A 26 8.85 9.55 -10.49
CA GLN A 26 9.56 8.41 -9.91
C GLN A 26 8.64 7.54 -9.05
N SER A 27 7.84 8.16 -8.18
CA SER A 27 6.84 7.45 -7.37
C SER A 27 5.86 6.64 -8.23
N ARG A 28 5.39 7.23 -9.34
CA ARG A 28 4.52 6.54 -10.29
C ARG A 28 5.22 5.39 -11.00
N GLU A 29 6.47 5.58 -11.44
CA GLU A 29 7.26 4.53 -12.11
C GLU A 29 7.53 3.35 -11.15
N THR A 30 7.93 3.63 -9.91
CA THR A 30 8.08 2.63 -8.85
C THR A 30 6.78 1.88 -8.63
N PHE A 31 5.66 2.59 -8.44
CA PHE A 31 4.35 1.97 -8.26
C PHE A 31 3.97 1.04 -9.42
N ILE A 32 4.15 1.47 -10.68
CA ILE A 32 3.88 0.64 -11.85
C ILE A 32 4.76 -0.62 -11.88
N SER A 33 6.03 -0.49 -11.48
CA SER A 33 6.97 -1.62 -11.45
C SER A 33 6.66 -2.64 -10.34
N GLU A 34 6.15 -2.18 -9.20
CA GLU A 34 5.85 -3.01 -8.03
C GLU A 34 4.43 -3.59 -8.06
N LEU A 35 3.51 -2.97 -8.79
CA LEU A 35 2.10 -3.37 -8.89
C LEU A 35 1.92 -4.86 -9.28
N PRO A 36 2.67 -5.44 -10.23
CA PRO A 36 2.55 -6.87 -10.54
C PRO A 36 2.92 -7.77 -9.36
N GLN A 37 3.97 -7.40 -8.60
CA GLN A 37 4.37 -8.16 -7.41
C GLN A 37 3.34 -8.01 -6.29
N PHE A 38 2.77 -6.82 -6.14
CA PHE A 38 1.68 -6.57 -5.19
C PHE A 38 0.44 -7.40 -5.53
N ILE A 39 0.03 -7.45 -6.80
CA ILE A 39 -1.08 -8.29 -7.28
C ILE A 39 -0.80 -9.76 -6.96
N ASN A 40 0.39 -10.26 -7.29
CA ASN A 40 0.76 -11.65 -6.99
C ASN A 40 0.71 -11.96 -5.49
N THR A 41 1.15 -11.02 -4.65
CA THR A 41 1.09 -11.13 -3.20
C THR A 41 -0.36 -11.22 -2.71
N CYS A 42 -1.25 -10.36 -3.21
CA CYS A 42 -2.68 -10.41 -2.91
C CYS A 42 -3.30 -11.76 -3.33
N THR A 43 -2.96 -12.27 -4.52
CA THR A 43 -3.45 -13.56 -5.01
C THR A 43 -3.00 -14.71 -4.11
N MET A 44 -1.73 -14.74 -3.72
CA MET A 44 -1.19 -15.77 -2.83
C MET A 44 -1.86 -15.72 -1.44
N ILE A 45 -2.04 -14.53 -0.87
CA ILE A 45 -2.70 -14.37 0.43
C ILE A 45 -4.15 -14.84 0.36
N ALA A 46 -4.89 -14.50 -0.71
CA ALA A 46 -6.26 -14.96 -0.88
C ALA A 46 -6.37 -16.49 -0.96
N GLN A 47 -5.42 -17.15 -1.63
CA GLN A 47 -5.35 -18.62 -1.68
C GLN A 47 -5.11 -19.22 -0.30
N LEU A 48 -4.18 -18.67 0.48
CA LEU A 48 -3.90 -19.15 1.84
C LEU A 48 -5.09 -18.92 2.79
N GLN A 49 -5.76 -17.78 2.68
CA GLN A 49 -6.97 -17.48 3.46
C GLN A 49 -8.12 -18.43 3.12
N LYS A 50 -8.26 -18.82 1.84
CA LYS A 50 -9.22 -19.84 1.43
C LYS A 50 -8.92 -21.20 2.05
N VAL A 51 -7.66 -21.65 2.02
CA VAL A 51 -7.26 -22.91 2.68
C VAL A 51 -7.60 -22.85 4.16
N TYR A 52 -7.28 -21.74 4.84
CA TYR A 52 -7.60 -21.58 6.26
C TYR A 52 -9.12 -21.64 6.52
N TYR A 53 -9.92 -20.94 5.72
CA TYR A 53 -11.38 -21.01 5.79
C TYR A 53 -11.88 -22.45 5.61
N ASP A 54 -11.42 -23.15 4.57
CA ASP A 54 -11.87 -24.50 4.24
C ASP A 54 -11.54 -25.49 5.39
N GLU A 55 -10.38 -25.35 6.04
CA GLU A 55 -10.01 -26.15 7.22
C GLU A 55 -10.91 -25.86 8.44
N LEU A 56 -11.33 -24.61 8.65
CA LEU A 56 -12.29 -24.28 9.72
C LEU A 56 -13.65 -24.92 9.46
N ILE A 57 -14.12 -24.91 8.21
CA ILE A 57 -15.37 -25.58 7.82
C ILE A 57 -15.28 -27.09 8.07
N LYS A 58 -14.16 -27.73 7.67
CA LYS A 58 -13.92 -29.17 7.95
C LYS A 58 -13.91 -29.50 9.44
N ALA A 59 -13.43 -28.57 10.27
CA ALA A 59 -13.43 -28.71 11.73
C ALA A 59 -14.83 -28.50 12.36
N GLY A 60 -15.86 -28.18 11.57
CA GLY A 60 -17.24 -28.04 12.02
C GLY A 60 -17.63 -26.61 12.43
N PHE A 61 -16.82 -25.60 12.09
CA PHE A 61 -17.20 -24.21 12.32
C PHE A 61 -18.32 -23.81 11.36
N THR A 62 -19.21 -22.92 11.81
CA THR A 62 -20.18 -22.28 10.92
C THR A 62 -19.45 -21.33 9.97
N GLU A 63 -20.03 -21.08 8.79
CA GLU A 63 -19.44 -20.14 7.82
C GLU A 63 -19.18 -18.77 8.43
N GLU A 64 -20.11 -18.27 9.24
CA GLU A 64 -19.99 -16.97 9.91
C GLU A 64 -18.80 -16.92 10.87
N HIS A 65 -18.59 -17.99 11.65
CA HIS A 65 -17.43 -18.09 12.55
C HIS A 65 -16.12 -18.24 11.78
N ALA A 66 -16.11 -19.05 10.72
CA ALA A 66 -14.93 -19.24 9.90
C ALA A 66 -14.50 -17.92 9.23
N ILE A 67 -15.44 -17.16 8.66
CA ILE A 67 -15.18 -15.83 8.08
C ILE A 67 -14.62 -14.87 9.14
N ARG A 68 -15.26 -14.76 10.31
CA ARG A 68 -14.78 -13.87 11.38
C ARG A 68 -13.37 -14.23 11.83
N THR A 69 -13.06 -15.52 11.93
CA THR A 69 -11.74 -16.01 12.32
C THR A 69 -10.69 -15.66 11.26
N VAL A 70 -10.99 -15.89 9.97
CA VAL A 70 -10.08 -15.52 8.87
C VAL A 70 -9.87 -14.01 8.79
N ILE A 71 -10.87 -13.18 9.08
CA ILE A 71 -10.72 -11.71 9.13
C ILE A 71 -9.83 -11.28 10.31
N ALA A 72 -9.98 -11.92 11.48
CA ALA A 72 -9.24 -11.57 12.69
C ALA A 72 -7.77 -12.00 12.64
N HIS A 73 -7.48 -13.18 12.09
CA HIS A 73 -6.15 -13.77 12.06
C HIS A 73 -5.47 -13.70 10.69
N GLY A 74 -6.23 -13.43 9.64
CA GLY A 74 -5.71 -13.32 8.28
C GLY A 74 -4.81 -12.11 8.10
N THR A 75 -3.91 -12.22 7.13
CA THR A 75 -3.02 -11.11 6.75
C THR A 75 -3.65 -10.28 5.63
N CYS A 76 -3.50 -8.95 5.69
CA CYS A 76 -3.91 -8.05 4.62
C CYS A 76 -2.69 -7.24 4.14
N PRO A 77 -2.25 -7.39 2.88
CA PRO A 77 -1.10 -6.65 2.37
C PRO A 77 -1.42 -5.16 2.34
N GLY A 78 -0.55 -4.34 2.94
CA GLY A 78 -0.74 -2.89 3.05
C GLY A 78 -1.55 -2.41 4.25
N ARG A 79 -2.10 -3.31 5.08
CA ARG A 79 -2.67 -2.91 6.37
C ARG A 79 -1.52 -2.67 7.36
N GLN A 80 -1.22 -1.41 7.65
CA GLN A 80 -0.39 -1.06 8.79
C GLN A 80 -1.16 -1.45 10.06
N MET A 81 -0.67 -2.48 10.77
CA MET A 81 -1.15 -2.71 12.13
C MET A 81 -0.69 -1.52 12.96
N LYS A 82 -1.60 -0.82 13.63
CA LYS A 82 -1.19 0.04 14.74
C LYS A 82 -0.54 -0.88 15.76
N GLU A 83 0.70 -0.59 16.15
CA GLU A 83 1.30 -1.23 17.31
C GLU A 83 0.31 -1.11 18.46
N SER A 84 0.04 -2.21 19.13
CA SER A 84 -0.81 -2.21 20.31
C SER A 84 -0.05 -1.44 21.39
N GLU A 85 -0.59 -0.29 21.79
CA GLU A 85 -0.18 0.41 23.02
C GLU A 85 -0.53 -0.42 24.26
#